data_AF-A0A6I9RHC6-F1
#
_entry.id   AF-A0A6I9RHC6-F1
#
_cell.length_a   1.000
_cell.length_b   1.000
_cell.length_c   1.000
_cell.angle_alpha   90.00
_cell.angle_beta   90.00
_cell.angle_gamma   90.00
#
_symmetry.space_group_name_H-M   'P 1'
#
loop_
_entity.id
_entity.type
_entity.pdbx_description
1 polymer ?
#
loop_
_entity_poly.entity_id
_entity_poly.type
_entity_poly.pdbx_seq_one_letter_code
_entity_poly.pdbx_strand_id
1 'polypeptide(L)'
;MAALLSLSTRPTPTPRLLRLPASPFKGNVRSLRLTTTSPFPSLSVPRSRLVGRQAEKASSSMPAVVCLAAALAPTERFRLNNLAPQPGSRKRNKRKGRGIAAGQGNSCGFGMRGQKSTSGPGVRKGFECGRMPLYRRIPNLRGIAGRMHAGLPKFVPVNLKDIEAAGFQEGDEISLESLKPKGLINPSGRDRRLPLKCLCYSRIRSLLLITISNSGLSIY
;
A
#
# COMPACT_ATOMS: atom_id res chain seq x y z
N MET A 1 13.41 42.71 -65.31
CA MET A 1 11.93 42.70 -65.25
C MET A 1 11.52 41.57 -64.32
N ALA A 2 11.44 41.82 -63.02
CA ALA A 2 11.07 40.83 -62.01
C ALA A 2 9.98 41.43 -61.11
N ALA A 3 8.88 40.70 -60.97
CA ALA A 3 7.61 41.16 -60.44
C ALA A 3 7.63 41.36 -58.92
N LEU A 4 7.05 42.48 -58.46
CA LEU A 4 6.75 42.74 -57.06
C LEU A 4 5.39 42.12 -56.72
N LEU A 5 5.39 41.09 -55.88
CA LEU A 5 4.17 40.50 -55.30
C LEU A 5 3.71 41.37 -54.11
N SER A 6 2.51 41.91 -54.22
CA SER A 6 1.84 42.71 -53.19
C SER A 6 1.24 41.82 -52.10
N LEU A 7 1.64 42.05 -50.86
CA LEU A 7 1.05 41.40 -49.68
C LEU A 7 -0.18 42.20 -49.21
N SER A 8 -1.35 41.59 -49.35
CA SER A 8 -2.62 42.08 -48.79
C SER A 8 -2.61 41.94 -47.27
N THR A 9 -2.67 43.06 -46.55
CA THR A 9 -2.83 43.12 -45.09
C THR A 9 -4.31 43.11 -44.74
N ARG A 10 -4.78 42.05 -44.07
CA ARG A 10 -6.11 42.03 -43.44
C ARG A 10 -6.04 42.73 -42.08
N PRO A 11 -7.01 43.60 -41.72
CA PRO A 11 -7.06 44.17 -40.38
C PRO A 11 -7.52 43.13 -39.35
N THR A 12 -6.84 43.10 -38.21
CA THR A 12 -7.16 42.28 -37.03
C THR A 12 -8.41 42.77 -36.31
N PRO A 13 -9.32 41.90 -35.84
CA PRO A 13 -10.46 42.32 -35.01
C PRO A 13 -10.00 42.74 -33.60
N THR A 14 -10.54 43.86 -33.12
CA THR A 14 -10.29 44.43 -31.79
C THR A 14 -10.94 43.58 -30.68
N PRO A 15 -10.29 43.40 -29.51
CA PRO A 15 -10.89 42.65 -28.41
C PRO A 15 -11.97 43.49 -27.69
N ARG A 16 -13.19 42.96 -27.58
CA ARG A 16 -14.24 43.51 -26.71
C ARG A 16 -13.87 43.25 -25.25
N LEU A 17 -13.46 44.29 -24.53
CA LEU A 17 -13.26 44.27 -23.08
C LEU A 17 -14.63 44.26 -22.36
N LEU A 18 -14.89 43.21 -21.58
CA LEU A 18 -16.01 43.19 -20.64
C LEU A 18 -15.69 44.13 -19.47
N ARG A 19 -16.51 45.16 -19.27
CA ARG A 19 -16.47 46.05 -18.10
C ARG A 19 -16.89 45.27 -16.84
N LEU A 20 -16.01 45.16 -15.85
CA LEU A 20 -16.39 44.82 -14.48
C LEU A 20 -16.85 46.10 -13.74
N PRO A 21 -17.83 46.02 -12.83
CA PRO A 21 -18.25 47.18 -12.05
C PRO A 21 -17.16 47.59 -11.06
N ALA A 22 -16.92 48.90 -10.95
CA ALA A 22 -15.98 49.48 -10.01
C ALA A 22 -16.50 49.34 -8.57
N SER A 23 -15.70 48.76 -7.67
CA SER A 23 -15.95 48.82 -6.23
C SER A 23 -15.76 50.26 -5.71
N PRO A 24 -16.55 50.75 -4.75
CA PRO A 24 -16.46 52.14 -4.27
C PRO A 24 -15.31 52.37 -3.27
N PHE A 25 -14.42 51.40 -3.07
CA PHE A 25 -13.40 51.45 -2.03
C PHE A 25 -12.18 52.28 -2.47
N LYS A 26 -12.14 53.54 -2.04
CA LYS A 26 -11.04 54.50 -2.27
C LYS A 26 -10.04 54.52 -1.10
N GLY A 27 -9.50 53.36 -0.72
CA GLY A 27 -8.54 53.23 0.39
C GLY A 27 -7.31 52.40 0.01
N ASN A 28 -6.15 52.74 0.57
CA ASN A 28 -4.89 52.02 0.35
C ASN A 28 -4.85 50.73 1.19
N VAL A 29 -4.82 49.57 0.54
CA VAL A 29 -5.01 48.24 1.16
C VAL A 29 -3.84 47.78 2.03
N ARG A 30 -2.73 48.53 2.03
CA ARG A 30 -1.48 48.16 2.73
C ARG A 30 -1.47 48.45 4.23
N SER A 31 -2.46 49.17 4.79
CA SER A 31 -2.51 49.54 6.22
C SER A 31 -3.65 48.88 7.01
N LEU A 32 -4.37 47.91 6.45
CA LEU A 32 -5.47 47.24 7.16
C LEU A 32 -4.93 46.23 8.19
N ARG A 33 -4.88 46.63 9.46
CA ARG A 33 -4.73 45.70 10.60
C ARG A 33 -6.11 45.16 10.98
N LEU A 34 -6.22 43.84 11.16
CA LEU A 34 -7.39 43.20 11.75
C LEU A 34 -7.48 43.57 13.22
N THR A 35 -8.32 44.54 13.56
CA THR A 35 -8.69 44.83 14.96
C THR A 35 -9.92 44.00 15.31
N THR A 36 -9.77 43.18 16.34
CA THR A 36 -10.83 42.37 16.94
C THR A 36 -11.82 43.25 17.68
N THR A 37 -12.71 43.93 16.97
CA THR A 37 -13.95 44.52 17.50
C THR A 37 -14.78 45.05 16.32
N SER A 38 -15.82 44.33 15.92
CA SER A 38 -16.83 44.78 14.95
C SER A 38 -17.97 45.51 15.65
N PRO A 39 -18.57 46.56 15.06
CA PRO A 39 -19.70 47.30 15.62
C PRO A 39 -21.06 46.80 15.06
N PHE A 40 -21.24 45.49 14.91
CA PHE A 40 -22.52 44.89 14.50
C PHE A 40 -23.11 44.05 15.65
N PRO A 41 -24.18 44.50 16.31
CA PRO A 41 -24.87 43.74 17.35
C PRO A 41 -25.97 42.89 16.71
N SER A 42 -25.60 41.75 16.15
CA SER A 42 -26.49 40.58 16.03
C SER A 42 -25.71 39.46 15.36
N LEU A 43 -25.15 38.57 16.17
CA LEU A 43 -24.90 37.14 15.93
C LEU A 43 -24.07 36.65 17.11
N SER A 44 -24.74 36.49 18.26
CA SER A 44 -24.18 35.80 19.41
C SER A 44 -24.06 34.31 19.09
N VAL A 45 -22.84 33.84 18.81
CA VAL A 45 -22.55 32.41 18.76
C VAL A 45 -22.16 31.97 20.17
N PRO A 46 -22.92 31.11 20.87
CA PRO A 46 -22.47 30.59 22.14
C PRO A 46 -21.31 29.61 21.93
N ARG A 47 -20.16 29.93 22.53
CA ARG A 47 -19.04 29.01 22.69
C ARG A 47 -19.37 28.07 23.85
N SER A 48 -20.02 26.94 23.57
CA SER A 48 -20.24 25.91 24.61
C SER A 48 -18.95 25.11 24.84
N ARG A 49 -18.32 25.39 25.98
CA ARG A 49 -17.27 24.59 26.61
C ARG A 49 -17.87 23.23 27.02
N LEU A 50 -17.13 22.15 26.83
CA LEU A 50 -17.51 20.76 27.11
C LEU A 50 -17.94 20.58 28.58
N VAL A 51 -19.12 19.98 28.79
CA VAL A 51 -19.48 19.24 30.01
C VAL A 51 -20.11 17.94 29.54
N GLY A 52 -19.55 16.82 29.99
CA GLY A 52 -20.02 15.49 29.63
C GLY A 52 -21.48 15.30 30.02
N ARG A 53 -22.34 15.04 29.02
CA ARG A 53 -23.67 14.49 29.24
C ARG A 53 -23.56 12.98 29.13
N GLN A 54 -23.68 12.33 30.28
CA GLN A 54 -24.11 10.93 30.33
C GLN A 54 -25.47 10.85 29.64
N ALA A 55 -25.60 9.94 28.67
CA ALA A 55 -26.88 9.68 28.02
C ALA A 55 -27.72 8.82 28.97
N GLU A 56 -28.60 9.44 29.74
CA GLU A 56 -29.70 8.75 30.39
C GLU A 56 -30.70 8.30 29.32
N LYS A 57 -30.77 6.99 29.13
CA LYS A 57 -31.71 6.33 28.23
C LYS A 57 -33.02 6.18 28.99
N ALA A 58 -34.05 6.93 28.58
CA ALA A 58 -35.38 6.82 29.15
C ALA A 58 -35.92 5.38 29.04
N SER A 59 -36.43 4.93 30.17
CA SER A 59 -37.05 3.65 30.46
C SER A 59 -38.41 3.53 29.79
N SER A 60 -38.57 2.52 28.94
CA SER A 60 -39.86 1.84 28.76
C SER A 60 -39.66 0.39 29.19
N SER A 61 -40.10 0.14 30.42
CA SER A 61 -40.27 -1.16 31.05
C SER A 61 -41.17 -2.09 30.23
N MET A 62 -40.69 -3.28 29.87
CA MET A 62 -41.16 -4.56 30.44
C MET A 62 -40.18 -5.70 30.12
N PRO A 63 -40.06 -6.73 30.98
CA PRO A 63 -38.93 -7.66 31.02
C PRO A 63 -39.22 -9.05 30.40
N ALA A 64 -38.15 -9.86 30.32
CA ALA A 64 -38.05 -11.27 29.87
C ALA A 64 -38.09 -11.43 28.33
N VAL A 65 -37.07 -11.94 27.65
CA VAL A 65 -36.18 -13.07 27.96
C VAL A 65 -34.79 -12.73 27.41
N VAL A 66 -33.75 -12.88 28.25
CA VAL A 66 -32.38 -13.02 27.74
C VAL A 66 -32.35 -14.36 27.02
N CYS A 67 -32.70 -14.36 25.74
CA CYS A 67 -32.48 -15.52 24.91
C CYS A 67 -30.99 -15.48 24.60
N LEU A 68 -30.22 -16.16 25.44
CA LEU A 68 -28.85 -16.56 25.15
C LEU A 68 -28.93 -17.51 23.94
N ALA A 69 -29.10 -16.94 22.76
CA ALA A 69 -29.08 -17.65 21.49
C ALA A 69 -27.62 -17.98 21.18
N ALA A 70 -27.05 -18.88 22.00
CA ALA A 70 -26.05 -19.80 21.53
C ALA A 70 -26.67 -20.49 20.33
N ALA A 71 -26.28 -20.07 19.13
CA ALA A 71 -26.75 -20.63 17.89
C ALA A 71 -26.55 -22.16 17.96
N LEU A 72 -27.63 -22.90 18.18
CA LEU A 72 -27.68 -24.31 17.84
C LEU A 72 -27.36 -24.36 16.36
N ALA A 73 -26.11 -24.66 16.03
CA ALA A 73 -25.69 -24.87 14.66
C ALA A 73 -26.68 -25.90 14.09
N PRO A 74 -27.47 -25.55 13.05
CA PRO A 74 -28.36 -26.53 12.47
C PRO A 74 -27.49 -27.70 12.06
N THR A 75 -27.74 -28.88 12.62
CA THR A 75 -27.15 -30.15 12.15
C THR A 75 -27.83 -30.51 10.83
N GLU A 76 -27.87 -29.55 9.90
CA GLU A 76 -28.35 -29.74 8.56
C GLU A 76 -27.24 -30.33 7.71
N ARG A 77 -27.58 -31.37 6.97
CA ARG A 77 -26.68 -32.01 6.02
C ARG A 77 -26.26 -30.98 4.95
N PHE A 78 -24.97 -30.91 4.65
CA PHE A 78 -24.48 -30.07 3.56
C PHE A 78 -25.16 -30.46 2.24
N ARG A 79 -25.91 -29.51 1.69
CA ARG A 79 -26.52 -29.53 0.36
C ARG A 79 -26.08 -28.28 -0.38
N LEU A 80 -26.13 -28.28 -1.71
CA LEU A 80 -25.72 -27.12 -2.52
C LEU A 80 -26.44 -25.82 -2.12
N ASN A 81 -27.68 -25.92 -1.63
CA ASN A 81 -28.50 -24.77 -1.22
C ASN A 81 -28.04 -24.14 0.11
N ASN A 82 -27.28 -24.86 0.93
CA ASN A 82 -26.92 -24.46 2.29
C ASN A 82 -25.43 -24.09 2.43
N LEU A 83 -24.68 -24.09 1.33
CA LEU A 83 -23.27 -23.70 1.33
C LEU A 83 -23.16 -22.18 1.20
N ALA A 84 -22.61 -21.53 2.22
CA ALA A 84 -22.28 -20.12 2.21
C ALA A 84 -20.79 -19.93 2.51
N PRO A 85 -20.13 -18.93 1.90
CA PRO A 85 -18.75 -18.60 2.28
C PRO A 85 -18.72 -18.05 3.71
N GLN A 86 -17.59 -18.26 4.40
CA GLN A 86 -17.35 -17.67 5.72
C GLN A 86 -17.55 -16.15 5.66
N PRO A 87 -18.26 -15.53 6.62
CA PRO A 87 -18.44 -14.08 6.66
C PRO A 87 -17.09 -13.36 6.58
N GLY A 88 -16.99 -12.39 5.66
CA GLY A 88 -15.76 -11.62 5.42
C GLY A 88 -14.79 -12.22 4.40
N SER A 89 -14.96 -13.49 3.98
CA SER A 89 -14.14 -14.12 2.93
C SER A 89 -14.29 -13.40 1.58
N ARG A 90 -15.53 -13.05 1.20
CA ARG A 90 -15.84 -12.35 -0.05
C ARG A 90 -16.49 -11.00 0.25
N LYS A 91 -15.83 -9.91 -0.14
CA LYS A 91 -16.36 -8.54 -0.03
C LYS A 91 -16.95 -8.10 -1.37
N ARG A 92 -18.12 -7.45 -1.34
CA ARG A 92 -18.76 -6.92 -2.55
C ARG A 92 -17.96 -5.73 -3.11
N ASN A 93 -17.61 -5.78 -4.40
CA ASN A 93 -16.87 -4.69 -5.05
C ASN A 93 -17.73 -3.42 -5.20
N LYS A 94 -17.09 -2.25 -5.04
CA LYS A 94 -17.74 -0.96 -5.25
C LYS A 94 -17.91 -0.70 -6.75
N ARG A 95 -19.14 -0.51 -7.21
CA ARG A 95 -19.45 -0.10 -8.59
C ARG A 95 -19.51 1.43 -8.65
N LYS A 96 -18.46 2.05 -9.19
CA LYS A 96 -18.35 3.51 -9.32
C LYS A 96 -19.35 4.05 -10.36
N GLY A 97 -19.78 5.31 -10.23
CA GLY A 97 -20.67 5.97 -11.20
C GLY A 97 -22.12 5.47 -11.14
N ARG A 98 -22.62 5.09 -9.96
CA ARG A 98 -24.00 4.58 -9.75
C ARG A 98 -24.74 5.40 -8.71
N GLY A 99 -24.90 6.69 -8.98
CA GLY A 99 -25.57 7.64 -8.09
C GLY A 99 -24.76 8.03 -6.86
N ILE A 100 -25.14 9.14 -6.23
CA ILE A 100 -24.42 9.72 -5.08
C ILE A 100 -24.60 8.86 -3.82
N ALA A 101 -25.80 8.28 -3.62
CA ALA A 101 -26.12 7.44 -2.47
C ALA A 101 -25.22 6.19 -2.34
N ALA A 102 -24.68 5.67 -3.45
CA ALA A 102 -23.74 4.55 -3.45
C ALA A 102 -22.30 4.95 -3.01
N GLY A 103 -22.05 6.24 -2.77
CA GLY A 103 -20.81 6.81 -2.23
C GLY A 103 -19.83 7.34 -3.27
N GLN A 104 -19.64 6.65 -4.40
CA GLN A 104 -18.69 7.05 -5.46
C GLN A 104 -19.44 7.38 -6.78
N GLY A 105 -20.41 8.29 -6.68
CA GLY A 105 -21.31 8.67 -7.76
C GLY A 105 -20.72 9.65 -8.77
N ASN A 106 -20.73 10.94 -8.44
CA ASN A 106 -20.48 12.03 -9.39
C ASN A 106 -19.07 11.98 -10.02
N SER A 107 -18.02 12.14 -9.20
CA SER A 107 -16.62 12.14 -9.68
C SER A 107 -15.93 10.79 -9.56
N CYS A 108 -16.63 9.73 -9.15
CA CYS A 108 -16.06 8.39 -8.91
C CYS A 108 -14.83 8.36 -7.97
N GLY A 109 -14.64 9.43 -7.17
CA GLY A 109 -13.51 9.61 -6.25
C GLY A 109 -12.27 10.26 -6.87
N PHE A 110 -12.34 10.73 -8.12
CA PHE A 110 -11.22 11.36 -8.81
C PHE A 110 -11.14 12.89 -8.60
N GLY A 111 -12.20 13.50 -8.07
CA GLY A 111 -12.25 14.94 -7.82
C GLY A 111 -12.66 15.76 -9.06
N MET A 112 -12.22 17.02 -9.10
CA MET A 112 -12.43 17.93 -10.24
C MET A 112 -11.49 17.56 -11.41
N ARG A 113 -11.61 18.29 -12.52
CA ARG A 113 -10.78 18.17 -13.72
C ARG A 113 -9.29 18.31 -13.38
N GLY A 114 -8.50 17.31 -13.75
CA GLY A 114 -7.03 17.33 -13.68
C GLY A 114 -6.43 16.11 -14.37
N GLN A 115 -5.10 16.07 -14.50
CA GLN A 115 -4.42 14.97 -15.20
C GLN A 115 -4.70 13.57 -14.61
N LYS A 116 -5.01 13.47 -13.30
CA LYS A 116 -5.35 12.20 -12.63
C LYS A 116 -6.83 11.80 -12.78
N SER A 117 -7.70 12.72 -13.20
CA SER A 117 -9.12 12.47 -13.40
C SER A 117 -9.46 12.10 -14.86
N THR A 118 -8.55 12.35 -15.79
CA THR A 118 -8.72 12.03 -17.22
C THR A 118 -8.46 10.56 -17.48
N SER A 119 -9.14 10.00 -18.48
CA SER A 119 -8.88 8.66 -18.97
C SER A 119 -7.52 8.58 -19.66
N GLY A 120 -6.79 7.48 -19.45
CA GLY A 120 -5.52 7.19 -20.11
C GLY A 120 -4.41 6.81 -19.14
N PRO A 121 -3.20 6.53 -19.66
CA PRO A 121 -2.03 6.29 -18.82
C PRO A 121 -1.72 7.52 -17.97
N GLY A 122 -1.59 7.33 -16.67
CA GLY A 122 -1.17 8.39 -15.76
C GLY A 122 0.31 8.72 -15.90
N VAL A 123 0.77 9.63 -15.04
CA VAL A 123 2.19 9.94 -14.88
C VAL A 123 2.99 8.70 -14.47
N ARG A 124 4.16 8.49 -15.08
CA ARG A 124 5.07 7.37 -14.73
C ARG A 124 5.39 7.38 -13.24
N LYS A 125 5.30 6.22 -12.58
CA LYS A 125 5.72 6.06 -11.18
C LYS A 125 7.19 6.48 -11.02
N GLY A 126 7.46 7.38 -10.08
CA GLY A 126 8.79 7.96 -9.85
C GLY A 126 9.08 9.25 -10.61
N PHE A 127 8.13 9.81 -11.38
CA PHE A 127 8.28 11.13 -11.99
C PHE A 127 7.93 12.25 -11.00
N GLU A 128 8.83 13.23 -10.86
CA GLU A 128 8.68 14.36 -9.92
C GLU A 128 8.40 15.68 -10.67
N CYS A 129 7.48 15.67 -11.64
CA CYS A 129 6.97 16.87 -12.32
C CYS A 129 8.06 17.78 -12.92
N GLY A 130 9.08 17.20 -13.56
CA GLY A 130 10.17 17.93 -14.20
C GLY A 130 11.42 18.11 -13.34
N ARG A 131 11.32 17.93 -12.01
CA ARG A 131 12.50 17.80 -11.15
C ARG A 131 13.22 16.49 -11.47
N MET A 132 14.55 16.50 -11.46
CA MET A 132 15.36 15.27 -11.64
C MET A 132 14.92 14.21 -10.63
N PRO A 133 14.36 13.05 -11.04
CA PRO A 133 13.81 12.05 -10.13
C PRO A 133 14.82 11.48 -9.13
N LEU A 134 14.35 11.04 -7.96
CA LEU A 134 15.18 10.42 -6.92
C LEU A 134 16.10 9.31 -7.44
N TYR A 135 15.58 8.40 -8.28
CA TYR A 135 16.36 7.29 -8.85
C TYR A 135 17.48 7.73 -9.81
N ARG A 136 17.50 9.01 -10.22
CA ARG A 136 18.60 9.62 -10.98
C ARG A 136 19.55 10.44 -10.10
N ARG A 137 19.08 10.94 -8.95
CA ARG A 137 19.92 11.71 -8.01
C ARG A 137 20.90 10.82 -7.25
N ILE A 138 20.47 9.60 -6.93
CA ILE A 138 21.28 8.65 -6.17
C ILE A 138 22.21 7.91 -7.16
N PRO A 139 23.52 7.78 -6.85
CA PRO A 139 24.41 6.99 -7.69
C PRO A 139 23.99 5.52 -7.71
N ASN A 140 24.24 4.85 -8.84
CA ASN A 140 23.96 3.42 -8.96
C ASN A 140 24.73 2.61 -7.92
N LEU A 141 24.15 1.48 -7.50
CA LEU A 141 24.79 0.55 -6.57
C LEU A 141 26.16 0.09 -7.10
N ARG A 142 27.13 -0.05 -6.19
CA ARG A 142 28.48 -0.55 -6.49
C ARG A 142 28.39 -1.93 -7.16
N GLY A 143 29.31 -2.20 -8.09
CA GLY A 143 29.32 -3.44 -8.88
C GLY A 143 28.35 -3.41 -10.07
N ILE A 144 27.07 -3.14 -9.84
CA ILE A 144 26.04 -3.09 -10.90
C ILE A 144 26.35 -1.97 -11.89
N ALA A 145 26.77 -0.79 -11.40
CA ALA A 145 27.19 0.33 -12.24
C ALA A 145 28.34 -0.03 -13.21
N GLY A 146 29.23 -0.93 -12.79
CA GLY A 146 30.36 -1.43 -13.58
C GLY A 146 30.07 -2.69 -14.39
N ARG A 147 28.80 -3.10 -14.53
CA ARG A 147 28.39 -4.37 -15.18
C ARG A 147 29.00 -5.63 -14.54
N MET A 148 29.35 -5.59 -13.25
CA MET A 148 29.75 -6.79 -12.53
C MET A 148 28.53 -7.66 -12.23
N HIS A 149 28.65 -8.97 -12.43
CA HIS A 149 27.58 -9.92 -12.10
C HIS A 149 27.25 -9.90 -10.61
N ALA A 150 25.96 -9.97 -10.28
CA ALA A 150 25.52 -10.06 -8.89
C ALA A 150 26.01 -11.37 -8.25
N GLY A 151 26.56 -11.26 -7.04
CA GLY A 151 26.96 -12.43 -6.24
C GLY A 151 25.74 -13.27 -5.88
N LEU A 152 25.68 -14.49 -6.41
CA LEU A 152 24.59 -15.43 -6.14
C LEU A 152 25.09 -16.50 -5.15
N PRO A 153 24.20 -17.06 -4.30
CA PRO A 153 24.58 -18.10 -3.34
C PRO A 153 25.18 -19.30 -4.06
N LYS A 154 26.28 -19.81 -3.51
CA LYS A 154 27.02 -20.98 -4.01
C LYS A 154 26.66 -22.27 -3.29
N PHE A 155 25.97 -22.16 -2.15
CA PHE A 155 25.66 -23.27 -1.27
C PHE A 155 24.21 -23.17 -0.80
N VAL A 156 23.64 -24.31 -0.43
CA VAL A 156 22.40 -24.37 0.35
C VAL A 156 22.77 -24.33 1.83
N PRO A 157 22.49 -23.24 2.55
CA PRO A 157 22.81 -23.13 3.97
C PRO A 157 21.82 -23.92 4.82
N VAL A 158 22.33 -24.69 5.78
CA VAL A 158 21.53 -25.43 6.77
C VAL A 158 22.07 -25.12 8.15
N ASN A 159 21.22 -24.72 9.08
CA ASN A 159 21.67 -24.47 10.45
C ASN A 159 21.61 -25.74 11.28
N LEU A 160 22.52 -25.83 12.24
CA LEU A 160 22.56 -26.91 13.22
C LEU A 160 21.27 -27.01 14.06
N LYS A 161 20.64 -25.87 14.39
CA LYS A 161 19.34 -25.83 15.11
C LYS A 161 18.24 -26.58 14.39
N ASP A 162 18.19 -26.45 13.06
CA ASP A 162 17.15 -27.03 12.23
C ASP A 162 17.32 -28.55 12.13
N ILE A 163 18.57 -29.02 12.21
CA ILE A 163 18.93 -30.44 12.25
C ILE A 163 18.53 -31.04 13.61
N GLU A 164 18.84 -30.38 14.72
CA GLU A 164 18.40 -30.85 16.04
C GLU A 164 16.87 -30.92 16.15
N ALA A 165 16.16 -29.91 15.67
CA ALA A 165 14.70 -29.87 15.67
C ALA A 165 14.06 -30.98 14.82
N ALA A 166 14.76 -31.48 13.80
CA ALA A 166 14.30 -32.58 12.95
C ALA A 166 14.57 -33.98 13.53
N GLY A 167 15.15 -34.07 14.73
CA GLY A 167 15.30 -35.33 15.46
C GLY A 167 16.19 -36.34 14.73
N PHE A 168 17.33 -35.91 14.18
CA PHE A 168 18.35 -36.84 13.73
C PHE A 168 18.98 -37.56 14.95
N GLN A 169 19.09 -38.88 14.86
CA GLN A 169 19.72 -39.70 15.90
C GLN A 169 21.23 -39.66 15.75
N GLU A 170 21.93 -40.06 16.81
CA GLU A 170 23.39 -40.11 16.79
C GLU A 170 23.87 -41.11 15.74
N GLY A 171 24.73 -40.66 14.83
CA GLY A 171 25.23 -41.46 13.70
C GLY A 171 24.45 -41.33 12.38
N ASP A 172 23.33 -40.60 12.35
CA ASP A 172 22.60 -40.37 11.09
C ASP A 172 23.43 -39.55 10.08
N GLU A 173 23.32 -39.92 8.80
CA GLU A 173 23.97 -39.19 7.70
C GLU A 173 23.17 -37.97 7.24
N ILE A 174 23.80 -36.79 7.32
CA ILE A 174 23.22 -35.52 6.88
C ILE A 174 23.65 -35.19 5.45
N SER A 175 22.80 -35.54 4.49
CA SER A 175 22.95 -35.25 3.06
C SER A 175 21.73 -34.50 2.49
N LEU A 176 21.80 -34.02 1.22
CA LEU A 176 20.66 -33.40 0.55
C LEU A 176 19.47 -34.37 0.42
N GLU A 177 19.77 -35.65 0.31
CA GLU A 177 18.78 -36.71 0.15
C GLU A 177 18.12 -37.02 1.49
N SER A 178 18.86 -36.99 2.59
CA SER A 178 18.32 -37.17 3.95
C SER A 178 17.47 -35.98 4.42
N LEU A 179 17.78 -34.76 3.97
CA LEU A 179 17.09 -33.54 4.42
C LEU A 179 15.77 -33.26 3.69
N LYS A 180 15.62 -33.74 2.46
CA LYS A 180 14.37 -33.63 1.66
C LYS A 180 13.16 -34.34 2.28
N PRO A 181 13.23 -35.64 2.68
CA PRO A 181 12.08 -36.36 3.23
C PRO A 181 11.62 -35.78 4.55
N LYS A 182 12.54 -35.22 5.35
CA LYS A 182 12.20 -34.51 6.59
C LYS A 182 11.61 -33.11 6.35
N GLY A 183 11.53 -32.65 5.10
CA GLY A 183 10.96 -31.35 4.74
C GLY A 183 11.79 -30.14 5.17
N LEU A 184 13.04 -30.35 5.60
CA LEU A 184 13.93 -29.26 6.03
C LEU A 184 14.39 -28.39 4.86
N ILE A 185 14.56 -29.00 3.68
CA ILE A 185 14.97 -28.31 2.46
C ILE A 185 14.06 -28.72 1.32
N ASN A 186 13.54 -27.74 0.59
CA ASN A 186 12.85 -27.95 -0.68
C ASN A 186 13.61 -27.24 -1.82
N PRO A 187 14.74 -27.80 -2.31
CA PRO A 187 15.57 -27.12 -3.29
C PRO A 187 14.88 -27.09 -4.67
N SER A 188 14.79 -25.90 -5.25
CA SER A 188 14.13 -25.67 -6.54
C SER A 188 15.07 -24.96 -7.53
N GLY A 189 14.87 -25.21 -8.83
CA GLY A 189 15.64 -24.57 -9.90
C GLY A 189 17.15 -24.75 -9.73
N ARG A 190 17.85 -23.63 -9.50
CA ARG A 190 19.30 -23.56 -9.32
C ARG A 190 19.78 -24.33 -8.09
N ASP A 191 19.03 -24.30 -7.00
CA ASP A 191 19.49 -24.78 -5.70
C ASP A 191 19.70 -26.30 -5.65
N ARG A 192 19.08 -27.04 -6.59
CA ARG A 192 19.27 -28.49 -6.75
C ARG A 192 20.68 -28.90 -7.12
N ARG A 193 21.43 -28.00 -7.79
CA ARG A 193 22.81 -28.23 -8.22
C ARG A 193 23.83 -27.75 -7.19
N LEU A 194 23.38 -27.01 -6.18
CA LEU A 194 24.27 -26.42 -5.20
C LEU A 194 24.63 -27.44 -4.11
N PRO A 195 25.90 -27.48 -3.67
CA PRO A 195 26.30 -28.29 -2.53
C PRO A 195 25.73 -27.73 -1.21
N LEU A 196 25.68 -28.60 -0.20
CA LEU A 196 25.27 -28.24 1.16
C LEU A 196 26.37 -27.49 1.91
N LYS A 197 25.96 -26.54 2.75
CA LYS A 197 26.83 -25.91 3.75
C LYS A 197 26.13 -25.86 5.09
N CYS A 198 26.71 -26.51 6.09
CA CYS A 198 26.24 -26.41 7.47
C CYS A 198 26.77 -25.13 8.12
N LEU A 199 25.89 -24.38 8.80
CA LEU A 199 26.22 -23.15 9.50
C LEU A 199 26.07 -23.34 11.00
N CYS A 200 27.13 -23.00 11.75
CA CYS A 200 27.18 -23.09 13.19
C CYS A 200 26.72 -21.75 13.81
N TYR A 201 25.50 -21.72 14.32
CA TYR A 201 24.98 -20.61 15.14
C TYR A 201 24.54 -21.07 16.54
N SER A 202 24.78 -22.34 16.88
CA SER A 202 24.40 -22.94 18.16
C SER A 202 25.27 -24.16 18.46
N ARG A 203 25.33 -24.49 19.75
CA ARG A 203 25.94 -25.72 20.24
C ARG A 203 24.99 -26.89 20.00
N ILE A 204 25.51 -27.96 19.39
CA ILE A 204 24.80 -29.24 19.26
C ILE A 204 25.05 -30.12 20.49
N ARG A 205 24.07 -30.92 20.88
CA ARG A 205 24.21 -31.95 21.94
C ARG A 205 24.47 -33.38 21.44
N SER A 206 24.05 -33.73 20.22
CA SER A 206 24.18 -35.07 19.64
C SER A 206 25.39 -35.23 18.70
N LEU A 207 25.89 -36.46 18.56
CA LEU A 207 26.97 -36.81 17.62
C LEU A 207 26.40 -37.21 16.25
N LEU A 208 26.62 -36.41 15.21
CA LEU A 208 26.02 -36.62 13.88
C LEU A 208 27.10 -36.82 12.79
N LEU A 209 26.82 -37.66 11.78
CA LEU A 209 27.69 -37.86 10.63
C LEU A 209 27.28 -36.92 9.49
N ILE A 210 28.10 -35.90 9.22
CA ILE A 210 27.79 -34.90 8.17
C ILE A 210 28.56 -35.24 6.90
N THR A 211 27.85 -35.70 5.86
CA THR A 211 28.41 -35.97 4.53
C THR A 211 28.26 -34.74 3.62
N ILE A 212 29.30 -33.90 3.58
CA ILE A 212 29.33 -32.69 2.73
C ILE A 212 29.93 -33.03 1.37
N SER A 213 29.13 -32.94 0.31
CA SER A 213 29.51 -33.34 -1.07
C SER A 213 30.53 -32.43 -1.77
N ASN A 214 31.08 -31.40 -1.10
CA ASN A 214 32.24 -30.66 -1.55
C ASN A 214 32.90 -29.97 -0.34
N SER A 215 34.16 -30.29 -0.09
CA SER A 215 34.95 -29.86 1.06
C SER A 215 35.02 -28.33 1.19
N GLY A 216 34.44 -27.84 2.27
CA GLY A 216 34.55 -26.48 2.78
C GLY A 216 34.20 -26.48 4.26
N LEU A 217 34.73 -27.47 4.98
CA LEU A 217 34.61 -27.63 6.43
C LEU A 217 35.19 -26.37 7.10
N SER A 218 34.31 -25.44 7.47
CA SER A 218 34.62 -24.39 8.42
C SER A 218 33.75 -24.66 9.65
N ILE A 219 34.21 -25.61 10.46
CA ILE A 219 33.82 -25.72 11.86
C ILE A 219 34.88 -24.91 12.62
N TYR A 220 34.49 -23.72 13.08
CA TYR A 220 35.12 -23.02 14.20
C TYR A 220 34.07 -22.90 15.30
#